data_AF-A0A5M9P1R5-F1
#
_entry.id   AF-A0A5M9P1R5-F1
#
_cell.length_a   1.000
_cell.length_b   1.000
_cell.length_c   1.000
_cell.angle_alpha   90.00
_cell.angle_beta   90.00
_cell.angle_gamma   90.00
#
_symmetry.space_group_name_H-M   'P 1'
#
loop_
_entity.id
_entity.type
_entity.pdbx_description
1 polymer ?
#
loop_
_entity_poly.entity_id
_entity_poly.type
_entity_poly.pdbx_seq_one_letter_code
_entity_poly.pdbx_strand_id
1 'polypeptide(L)'
;MASFQFYKKDKILVHLDVHSPSFTTENEQLIDQGFELIGDIIDAENGQVAHETFKSIHGDELRVLAKSQMWIGIATAGAGGLSI
;
A
#
# COMPACT_ATOMS: atom_id res chain seq x y z
N MET A 1 13.06 5.68 -11.96
CA MET A 1 11.81 6.15 -11.34
C MET A 1 11.00 4.91 -11.03
N ALA A 2 10.43 4.85 -9.84
CA ALA A 2 9.58 3.74 -9.43
C ALA A 2 8.12 4.16 -9.63
N SER A 3 7.25 3.18 -9.85
CA SER A 3 5.84 3.46 -10.13
C SER A 3 5.04 2.62 -9.16
N PHE A 4 4.18 3.27 -8.37
CA PHE A 4 3.51 2.62 -7.26
C PHE A 4 2.01 2.51 -7.53
N GLN A 5 1.48 1.29 -7.50
CA GLN A 5 0.04 1.02 -7.52
C GLN A 5 -0.48 0.93 -6.09
N PHE A 6 -1.55 1.65 -5.80
CA PHE A 6 -2.20 1.64 -4.49
C PHE A 6 -3.42 0.71 -4.48
N TYR A 7 -3.63 0.09 -3.33
CA TYR A 7 -4.73 -0.83 -3.06
C TYR A 7 -5.37 -0.48 -1.72
N LYS A 8 -6.70 -0.56 -1.64
CA LYS A 8 -7.45 -0.38 -0.40
C LYS A 8 -8.24 -1.62 -0.06
N LYS A 9 -8.40 -1.87 1.24
CA LYS A 9 -9.40 -2.78 1.78
C LYS A 9 -9.86 -2.24 3.11
N ASP A 10 -11.15 -1.92 3.23
CA ASP A 10 -11.73 -1.30 4.41
C ASP A 10 -10.99 -0.03 4.84
N LYS A 11 -10.07 -0.13 5.81
CA LYS A 11 -9.27 0.95 6.41
C LYS A 11 -7.77 0.75 6.22
N ILE A 12 -7.39 -0.24 5.44
CA ILE A 12 -6.00 -0.61 5.14
C ILE A 12 -5.67 -0.08 3.75
N LEU A 13 -4.52 0.58 3.64
CA LEU A 13 -3.94 1.04 2.37
C LEU A 13 -2.57 0.37 2.18
N VAL A 14 -2.37 -0.25 1.04
CA VAL A 14 -1.12 -0.90 0.64
C VAL A 14 -0.66 -0.32 -0.69
N HIS A 15 0.64 -0.27 -0.92
CA HIS A 15 1.23 0.09 -2.20
C HIS A 15 2.20 -0.98 -2.66
N LEU A 16 2.24 -1.25 -3.97
CA LEU A 16 3.21 -2.13 -4.61
C LEU A 16 3.97 -1.37 -5.69
N ASP A 17 5.27 -1.65 -5.81
CA ASP A 17 6.07 -1.15 -6.94
C ASP A 17 5.81 -2.02 -8.17
N VAL A 18 5.35 -1.39 -9.26
CA VAL A 18 4.95 -2.05 -10.50
C VAL A 18 6.15 -2.60 -11.28
N HIS A 19 7.34 -2.06 -11.03
CA HIS A 19 8.59 -2.54 -11.63
C HIS A 19 9.25 -3.67 -10.84
N SER A 20 8.72 -4.00 -9.67
CA SER A 20 9.23 -5.11 -8.86
C SER A 20 9.00 -6.44 -9.58
N PRO A 21 9.98 -7.36 -9.60
CA PRO A 21 9.78 -8.69 -10.17
C PRO A 21 8.72 -9.51 -9.42
N SER A 22 8.38 -9.12 -8.19
CA SER A 22 7.36 -9.74 -7.37
C SER A 22 5.96 -9.13 -7.55
N PHE A 23 5.83 -8.06 -8.34
CA PHE A 23 4.59 -7.30 -8.51
C PHE A 23 3.40 -8.19 -8.86
N THR A 24 3.54 -9.06 -9.86
CA THR A 24 2.44 -9.92 -10.31
C THR A 24 1.92 -10.80 -9.19
N THR A 25 2.83 -11.47 -8.46
CA THR A 25 2.47 -12.38 -7.37
C THR A 25 1.89 -11.65 -6.18
N GLU A 26 2.42 -10.47 -5.81
CA GLU A 26 1.89 -9.65 -4.72
C GLU A 26 0.52 -9.05 -5.09
N ASN A 27 0.35 -8.60 -6.33
CA ASN A 27 -0.93 -8.12 -6.85
C ASN A 27 -2.01 -9.20 -6.78
N GLU A 28 -1.74 -10.41 -7.30
CA GLU A 28 -2.69 -11.52 -7.23
C GLU A 28 -3.07 -11.85 -5.77
N GLN A 29 -2.11 -11.83 -4.85
CA GLN A 29 -2.39 -12.02 -3.42
C GLN A 29 -3.27 -10.92 -2.83
N LEU A 30 -3.07 -9.66 -3.21
CA LEU A 30 -3.90 -8.56 -2.74
C LEU A 30 -5.33 -8.67 -3.29
N ILE A 31 -5.48 -9.00 -4.57
CA ILE A 31 -6.80 -9.20 -5.18
C ILE A 31 -7.53 -10.39 -4.55
N ASP A 32 -6.85 -11.53 -4.32
CA ASP A 32 -7.42 -12.70 -3.66
C ASP A 32 -7.84 -12.40 -2.22
N GLN A 33 -7.05 -11.58 -1.51
CA GLN A 33 -7.39 -11.08 -0.18
C GLN A 33 -8.54 -10.06 -0.20
N GLY A 34 -9.06 -9.67 -1.37
CA GLY A 34 -10.16 -8.72 -1.50
C GLY A 34 -9.76 -7.26 -1.37
N PHE A 35 -8.49 -6.93 -1.67
CA PHE A 35 -8.10 -5.54 -1.88
C PHE A 35 -8.56 -5.06 -3.26
N GLU A 36 -8.95 -3.79 -3.30
CA GLU A 36 -9.38 -3.11 -4.53
C GLU A 36 -8.28 -2.12 -4.95
N LEU A 37 -8.02 -2.03 -6.25
CA LEU A 37 -7.14 -0.99 -6.78
C LEU A 37 -7.79 0.38 -6.52
N ILE A 38 -7.01 1.32 -6.00
CA ILE A 38 -7.46 2.71 -5.80
C ILE A 38 -6.47 3.68 -6.43
N GLY A 39 -7.02 4.64 -7.16
CA GLY A 39 -6.22 5.67 -7.83
C GLY A 39 -5.39 5.13 -9.00
N ASP A 40 -4.74 6.07 -9.67
CA ASP A 40 -3.79 5.77 -10.73
C ASP A 40 -2.42 5.36 -10.17
N ILE A 41 -1.61 4.73 -11.03
CA ILE A 41 -0.21 4.47 -10.73
C ILE A 41 0.51 5.80 -10.52
N ILE A 42 1.20 5.94 -9.39
CA ILE A 42 1.96 7.14 -9.08
C ILE A 42 3.44 6.89 -9.35
N ASP A 43 3.98 7.63 -10.32
CA ASP A 43 5.41 7.72 -10.55
C ASP A 43 6.07 8.58 -9.47
N ALA A 44 7.03 8.00 -8.77
CA ALA A 44 7.77 8.66 -7.71
C ALA A 44 9.21 8.16 -7.62
N GLU A 45 10.06 8.91 -6.92
CA GLU A 45 11.43 8.47 -6.66
C GLU A 45 11.46 7.28 -5.68
N ASN A 46 10.54 7.25 -4.73
CA ASN A 46 10.41 6.20 -3.72
C ASN A 46 8.97 6.14 -3.16
N GLY A 47 8.67 5.10 -2.39
CA GLY A 47 7.32 4.88 -1.84
C GLY A 47 6.84 5.99 -0.89
N GLN A 48 7.75 6.70 -0.23
CA GLN A 48 7.40 7.83 0.64
C GLN A 48 6.90 9.04 -0.19
N VAL A 49 7.57 9.34 -1.30
CA VAL A 49 7.15 10.39 -2.25
C VAL A 49 5.84 10.01 -2.92
N ALA A 50 5.65 8.72 -3.26
CA ALA A 50 4.39 8.22 -3.79
C ALA A 50 3.25 8.39 -2.78
N HIS A 51 3.51 8.11 -1.50
CA HIS A 51 2.53 8.25 -0.43
C HIS A 51 2.09 9.71 -0.21
N GLU A 52 3.03 10.66 -0.19
CA GLU A 52 2.70 12.08 -0.05
C GLU A 52 1.92 12.60 -1.26
N THR A 53 2.29 12.15 -2.47
CA THR A 53 1.54 12.44 -3.70
C THR A 53 0.13 11.85 -3.64
N PHE A 54 -0.01 10.59 -3.22
CA PHE A 54 -1.30 9.93 -3.05
C PHE A 54 -2.17 10.64 -2.03
N LYS A 55 -1.61 11.07 -0.89
CA LYS A 55 -2.31 11.88 0.12
C LYS A 55 -2.74 13.24 -0.41
N SER A 56 -1.93 13.88 -1.25
CA SER A 56 -2.26 15.17 -1.85
C SER A 56 -3.45 15.05 -2.82
N ILE A 57 -3.51 13.95 -3.59
CA ILE A 57 -4.56 13.70 -4.60
C ILE A 57 -5.84 13.14 -3.95
N HIS A 58 -5.70 12.15 -3.06
CA HIS A 58 -6.79 11.37 -2.46
C HIS A 58 -7.03 11.72 -0.98
N GLY A 59 -6.61 12.90 -0.53
CA GLY A 59 -6.65 13.30 0.87
C GLY A 59 -8.03 13.18 1.52
N ASP A 60 -9.10 13.40 0.76
CA ASP A 60 -10.47 13.29 1.29
C ASP A 60 -10.91 11.82 1.48
N GLU A 61 -10.54 10.91 0.56
CA GLU A 61 -10.76 9.46 0.71
C GLU A 61 -9.95 8.89 1.88
N LEU A 62 -8.74 9.39 2.09
CA LEU A 62 -7.86 8.99 3.20
C LEU A 62 -8.34 9.49 4.57
N ARG A 63 -9.09 10.60 4.64
CA ARG A 63 -9.71 11.05 5.91
C ARG A 63 -10.69 10.03 6.47
N VAL A 64 -11.30 9.21 5.61
CA VAL A 64 -12.17 8.10 6.02
C VAL A 64 -11.37 6.93 6.61
N LEU A 65 -10.21 6.62 6.03
CA LEU A 65 -9.30 5.54 6.49
C LEU A 65 -8.56 5.94 7.79
N ALA A 66 -8.10 7.19 7.87
CA ALA A 66 -7.36 7.74 9.02
C ALA A 66 -8.16 7.77 10.32
N LYS A 67 -9.50 7.69 10.27
CA LYS A 67 -10.33 7.53 11.46
C LYS A 67 -10.27 6.14 12.10
N SER A 68 -9.58 5.17 11.52
CA SER A 68 -9.61 3.79 11.99
C SER A 68 -8.26 3.07 11.98
N GLN A 69 -7.21 3.79 12.34
CA GLN A 69 -5.82 3.33 12.35
C GLN A 69 -5.63 1.98 13.07
N MET A 70 -5.46 0.91 12.31
CA MET A 70 -4.62 -0.24 12.66
C MET A 70 -3.69 -0.46 11.46
N TRP A 71 -2.46 0.03 11.59
CA TRP A 71 -1.46 0.00 10.53
C TRP A 71 -0.67 -1.30 10.64
N ILE A 72 -1.04 -2.30 9.84
CA ILE A 72 -0.17 -3.46 9.61
C ILE A 72 0.77 -3.04 8.47
N GLY A 73 1.88 -2.40 8.83
CA GLY A 73 3.04 -2.40 7.96
C GLY A 73 3.51 -3.84 7.86
N ILE A 74 3.42 -4.46 6.68
CA ILE A 74 4.08 -5.74 6.43
C ILE A 74 5.58 -5.43 6.45
N ALA A 75 6.16 -5.44 7.65
CA ALA A 75 7.59 -5.55 7.83
C ALA A 75 7.96 -6.97 7.39
N THR A 76 8.41 -7.10 6.14
CA THR A 76 9.27 -8.23 5.80
C THR A 76 10.59 -8.01 6.55
N ALA A 77 10.64 -8.49 7.79
CA ALA A 77 11.84 -8.60 8.58
C ALA A 77 11.72 -9.93 9.34
N GLY A 78 12.64 -10.84 9.02
CA GLY A 78 12.58 -12.23 9.38
C GLY A 78 12.41 -12.51 10.87
N ALA A 79 11.86 -13.70 11.13
CA ALA A 79 12.05 -14.55 12.30
C ALA A 79 12.64 -13.88 13.56
N GLY A 80 11.79 -13.66 14.57
CA GLY A 80 12.29 -13.40 15.92
C GLY A 80 11.22 -13.03 16.94
N GLY A 81 10.69 -14.03 17.63
CA GLY A 81 10.39 -13.92 19.07
C GLY A 81 9.09 -13.22 19.46
N LEU A 82 8.02 -14.01 19.54
CA LEU A 82 6.88 -13.80 20.43
C LEU A 82 7.34 -13.87 21.90
N SER A 83 7.05 -12.86 22.72
CA SER A 83 6.87 -13.01 24.18
C SER A 83 6.12 -11.80 24.77
N ILE A 84 4.84 -12.07 25.02
CA ILE A 84 3.92 -11.64 26.11
C ILE A 84 4.13 -10.23 26.69
#